data_AF-A0A2G9T335-F1
#
_entry.id   AF-A0A2G9T335-F1
#
_cell.length_a   1.000
_cell.length_b   1.000
_cell.length_c   1.000
_cell.angle_alpha   90.00
_cell.angle_beta   90.00
_cell.angle_gamma   90.00
#
_symmetry.space_group_name_H-M   'P 1'
#
loop_
_entity.id
_entity.type
_entity.pdbx_description
1 polymer ?
#
loop_
_entity_poly.entity_id
_entity_poly.type
_entity_poly.pdbx_seq_one_letter_code
_entity_poly.pdbx_strand_id
1 'polypeptide(L)'
;LDWACGEALAFGSLLKENIHVRLSGQDVERGTFSHRHHVLHDQLIDQKTYNPLNDLQEGQAHYTVCNSSLSEYAVLGFELGYSMVDPNSLVIWEAQFGDFANNAQCVIDQFVASGQSKWIRQSGLVMLLPHGYEGMGPEHSSARPERYLQLCNEDDQIDLEKVAFGGTFEAQQLHDTNWIVANCTTPANLFHLLRRQIAMPFRKPAVVMTPKSLLRHPMARSPVEDFLPGTYFRR
;
A
#
# COMPACT_ATOMS: atom_id res chain seq x y z
N LEU A 1 -15.37 11.97 -0.22
CA LEU A 1 -13.96 11.98 0.20
C LEU A 1 -13.06 11.61 -0.97
N ASP A 2 -11.91 12.29 -1.09
CA ASP A 2 -10.92 12.03 -2.12
C ASP A 2 -9.91 10.96 -1.71
N TRP A 3 -8.93 10.70 -2.60
CA TRP A 3 -7.95 9.64 -2.42
C TRP A 3 -7.05 9.86 -1.20
N ALA A 4 -6.55 11.08 -1.02
CA ALA A 4 -5.71 11.44 0.11
C ALA A 4 -6.48 11.38 1.43
N CYS A 5 -7.75 11.79 1.45
CA CYS A 5 -8.61 11.61 2.62
C CYS A 5 -8.83 10.13 2.95
N GLY A 6 -9.08 9.28 1.94
CA GLY A 6 -9.23 7.84 2.16
C GLY A 6 -7.98 7.19 2.74
N GLU A 7 -6.80 7.56 2.23
CA GLU A 7 -5.51 7.13 2.76
C GLU A 7 -5.30 7.61 4.22
N ALA A 8 -5.49 8.90 4.49
CA ALA A 8 -5.32 9.48 5.82
C ALA A 8 -6.29 8.89 6.84
N LEU A 9 -7.52 8.56 6.46
CA LEU A 9 -8.47 7.85 7.31
C LEU A 9 -8.00 6.44 7.64
N ALA A 10 -7.38 5.74 6.69
CA ALA A 10 -6.84 4.40 6.92
C ALA A 10 -5.69 4.47 7.92
N PHE A 11 -4.75 5.39 7.72
CA PHE A 11 -3.62 5.57 8.62
C PHE A 11 -4.09 6.02 10.00
N GLY A 12 -4.88 7.09 10.08
CA GLY A 12 -5.37 7.64 11.33
C GLY A 12 -6.18 6.65 12.16
N SER A 13 -7.04 5.84 11.52
CA SER A 13 -7.79 4.80 12.25
C SER A 13 -6.90 3.70 12.82
N LEU A 14 -5.89 3.23 12.07
CA LEU A 14 -4.92 2.26 12.56
C LEU A 14 -4.07 2.83 13.71
N LEU A 15 -3.61 4.08 13.59
CA LEU A 15 -2.83 4.74 14.63
C LEU A 15 -3.62 4.86 15.95
N LYS A 16 -4.92 5.20 15.86
CA LYS A 16 -5.83 5.24 17.01
C LYS A 16 -6.11 3.86 17.63
N GLU A 17 -5.98 2.79 16.84
CA GLU A 17 -6.02 1.40 17.29
C GLU A 17 -4.66 0.91 17.84
N ASN A 18 -3.70 1.81 18.03
CA ASN A 18 -2.34 1.55 18.48
C ASN A 18 -1.54 0.63 17.53
N ILE A 19 -1.83 0.71 16.24
CA ILE A 19 -1.10 0.03 15.16
C ILE A 19 -0.16 1.05 14.52
N HIS A 20 1.14 0.73 14.51
CA HIS A 20 2.15 1.59 13.90
C HIS A 20 1.97 1.64 12.37
N VAL A 21 2.11 2.82 11.79
CA VAL A 21 2.13 3.01 10.33
C VAL A 21 3.48 3.61 9.94
N ARG A 22 4.13 3.00 8.95
CA ARG A 22 5.38 3.46 8.35
C ARG A 22 5.19 3.65 6.85
N LEU A 23 5.51 4.85 6.37
CA LEU A 23 5.53 5.20 4.94
C LEU A 23 6.92 5.70 4.55
N SER A 24 7.55 5.06 3.57
CA SER A 24 8.81 5.53 3.01
C SER A 24 8.76 5.60 1.48
N GLY A 25 9.59 6.45 0.92
CA GLY A 25 9.74 6.62 -0.51
C GLY A 25 10.18 8.05 -0.83
N GLN A 26 10.38 8.34 -2.10
CA GLN A 26 10.82 9.68 -2.53
C GLN A 26 9.64 10.66 -2.46
N ASP A 27 9.84 11.78 -1.76
CA ASP A 27 8.86 12.86 -1.59
C ASP A 27 7.50 12.45 -0.99
N VAL A 28 7.44 11.31 -0.29
CA VAL A 28 6.20 10.75 0.23
C VAL A 28 5.51 11.64 1.26
N GLU A 29 6.25 12.49 1.98
CA GLU A 29 5.70 13.41 2.98
C GLU A 29 4.68 14.39 2.37
N ARG A 30 5.02 14.99 1.23
CA ARG A 30 4.12 15.83 0.42
C ARG A 30 3.26 14.99 -0.52
N GLY A 31 3.82 13.88 -0.99
CA GLY A 31 3.38 13.12 -2.14
C GLY A 31 3.96 13.71 -3.44
N THR A 32 4.41 12.84 -4.34
CA THR A 32 4.93 13.20 -5.67
C THR A 32 3.95 14.13 -6.39
N PHE A 33 2.66 13.79 -6.36
CA PHE A 33 1.60 14.55 -7.01
C PHE A 33 1.07 15.69 -6.14
N SER A 34 1.68 16.03 -5.02
CA SER A 34 1.22 17.05 -4.06
C SER A 34 -0.23 16.83 -3.61
N HIS A 35 -0.57 15.59 -3.28
CA HIS A 35 -1.91 15.20 -2.84
C HIS A 35 -1.98 14.90 -1.34
N ARG A 36 -0.85 14.56 -0.70
CA ARG A 36 -0.82 13.93 0.62
C ARG A 36 -0.61 14.90 1.78
N HIS A 37 0.47 15.68 1.73
CA HIS A 37 0.79 16.71 2.75
C HIS A 37 0.71 16.22 4.21
N HIS A 38 1.25 15.03 4.50
CA HIS A 38 1.31 14.51 5.87
C HIS A 38 2.32 15.26 6.75
N VAL A 39 3.30 15.91 6.15
CA VAL A 39 4.23 16.82 6.85
C VAL A 39 3.98 18.23 6.34
N LEU A 40 3.61 19.11 7.28
CA LEU A 40 3.42 20.54 7.04
C LEU A 40 4.70 21.27 7.39
N HIS A 41 5.16 22.16 6.52
CA HIS A 41 6.35 22.97 6.72
C HIS A 41 5.96 24.41 7.07
N ASP A 42 6.49 24.92 8.18
CA ASP A 42 6.31 26.32 8.60
C ASP A 42 6.94 27.25 7.54
N GLN A 43 6.19 28.26 7.10
CA GLN A 43 6.63 29.17 6.04
C GLN A 43 7.57 30.27 6.55
N LEU A 44 7.63 30.49 7.86
CA LEU A 44 8.43 31.55 8.48
C LEU A 44 9.66 31.00 9.19
N ILE A 45 9.62 29.74 9.63
CA ILE A 45 10.69 29.10 10.39
C ILE A 45 11.20 27.90 9.59
N ASP A 46 12.43 28.02 9.09
CA ASP A 46 13.08 26.94 8.32
C ASP A 46 13.15 25.63 9.12
N GLN A 47 13.01 24.51 8.41
CA GLN A 47 13.01 23.13 8.94
C GLN A 47 11.98 22.80 10.03
N LYS A 48 11.15 23.75 10.46
CA LYS A 48 10.08 23.47 11.41
C LYS A 48 8.94 22.76 10.68
N THR A 49 8.67 21.54 11.12
CA THR A 49 7.61 20.70 10.56
C THR A 49 6.56 20.32 11.60
N TYR A 50 5.38 19.97 11.13
CA TYR A 50 4.30 19.41 11.92
C TYR A 50 3.66 18.24 11.17
N ASN A 51 3.44 17.12 11.87
CA ASN A 51 2.79 15.94 11.32
C ASN A 51 1.44 15.73 12.04
N PRO A 52 0.31 16.14 11.43
CA PRO A 52 -1.00 16.07 12.08
C PRO A 52 -1.43 14.65 12.46
N LEU A 53 -0.96 13.62 11.75
CA LEU A 53 -1.30 12.22 12.04
C LEU A 53 -0.65 11.71 13.34
N ASN A 54 0.33 12.42 13.91
CA ASN A 54 0.90 12.13 15.22
C ASN A 54 0.17 12.83 16.39
N ASP A 55 -0.92 13.55 16.12
CA ASP A 55 -1.62 14.40 17.09
C ASP A 55 -3.16 14.23 16.99
N LEU A 56 -3.62 12.98 16.86
CA LEU A 56 -5.04 12.60 16.73
C LEU A 56 -5.69 12.28 18.08
N GLN A 57 -4.97 11.60 18.99
CA GLN A 57 -5.42 11.32 20.36
C GLN A 57 -4.24 10.95 21.27
N GLU A 58 -4.43 11.07 22.59
CA GLU A 58 -3.48 10.54 23.57
C GLU A 58 -3.39 8.99 23.47
N GLY A 59 -2.17 8.45 23.54
CA GLY A 59 -1.93 7.00 23.51
C GLY A 59 -2.04 6.32 22.14
N GLN A 60 -2.21 7.08 21.05
CA GLN A 60 -2.10 6.50 19.69
C GLN A 60 -0.69 5.96 19.40
N ALA A 61 -0.59 5.06 18.42
CA ALA A 61 0.70 4.70 17.87
C ALA A 61 1.33 5.87 17.11
N HIS A 62 2.67 5.89 17.07
CA HIS A 62 3.42 6.85 16.29
C HIS A 62 3.27 6.55 14.79
N TYR A 63 3.14 7.57 13.97
CA TYR A 63 3.23 7.52 12.51
C TYR A 63 4.63 7.94 12.06
N THR A 64 5.30 7.06 11.32
CA THR A 64 6.62 7.35 10.75
C THR A 64 6.49 7.53 9.24
N VAL A 65 6.68 8.76 8.76
CA VAL A 65 6.81 9.08 7.34
C VAL A 65 8.23 9.53 7.05
N CYS A 66 8.84 9.01 5.99
CA CYS A 66 10.23 9.30 5.67
C CYS A 66 10.40 9.54 4.17
N ASN A 67 10.78 10.77 3.80
CA ASN A 67 11.39 11.01 2.49
C ASN A 67 12.70 10.22 2.39
N SER A 68 12.73 9.22 1.52
CA SER A 68 13.91 8.40 1.31
C SER A 68 14.96 9.11 0.47
N SER A 69 16.19 8.61 0.50
CA SER A 69 17.17 8.91 -0.55
C SER A 69 16.66 8.45 -1.92
N LEU A 70 17.30 8.93 -2.98
CA LEU A 70 17.00 8.53 -4.36
C LEU A 70 17.53 7.11 -4.66
N SER A 71 16.93 6.10 -4.02
CA SER A 71 17.29 4.69 -4.17
C SER A 71 16.08 3.79 -3.93
N GLU A 72 15.70 3.00 -4.92
CA GLU A 72 14.60 2.03 -4.78
C GLU A 72 15.12 0.73 -4.17
N TYR A 73 16.25 0.22 -4.67
CA TYR A 73 16.80 -1.08 -4.26
C TYR A 73 17.04 -1.18 -2.74
N ALA A 74 17.79 -0.22 -2.20
CA ALA A 74 18.18 -0.26 -0.79
C ALA A 74 16.99 0.04 0.12
N VAL A 75 16.13 0.99 -0.27
CA VAL A 75 14.98 1.40 0.54
C VAL A 75 13.91 0.31 0.55
N LEU A 76 13.55 -0.28 -0.59
CA LEU A 76 12.59 -1.40 -0.60
C LEU A 76 13.11 -2.60 0.20
N GLY A 77 14.41 -2.91 0.10
CA GLY A 77 15.04 -3.95 0.92
C GLY A 77 14.98 -3.66 2.41
N PHE A 78 15.18 -2.38 2.80
CA PHE A 78 15.06 -1.94 4.20
C PHE A 78 13.62 -2.09 4.71
N GLU A 79 12.63 -1.62 3.96
CA GLU A 79 11.22 -1.70 4.35
C GLU A 79 10.71 -3.15 4.41
N LEU A 80 11.18 -4.01 3.51
CA LEU A 80 10.94 -5.44 3.61
C LEU A 80 11.46 -5.98 4.95
N GLY A 81 12.72 -5.67 5.29
CA GLY A 81 13.31 -6.01 6.59
C GLY A 81 12.43 -5.57 7.76
N TYR A 82 12.00 -4.30 7.74
CA TYR A 82 11.13 -3.72 8.76
C TYR A 82 9.80 -4.47 8.88
N SER A 83 9.15 -4.77 7.75
CA SER A 83 7.85 -5.45 7.69
C SER A 83 7.84 -6.89 8.23
N MET A 84 9.01 -7.52 8.37
CA MET A 84 9.15 -8.89 8.89
C MET A 84 9.35 -8.92 10.41
N VAL A 85 9.64 -7.78 11.06
CA VAL A 85 9.94 -7.71 12.49
C VAL A 85 8.69 -7.64 13.33
N ASP A 86 7.77 -6.73 12.97
CA ASP A 86 6.50 -6.56 13.68
C ASP A 86 5.31 -6.81 12.74
N PRO A 87 4.56 -7.90 12.90
CA PRO A 87 3.37 -8.14 12.11
C PRO A 87 2.26 -7.11 12.43
N ASN A 88 2.28 -6.42 13.55
CA ASN A 88 1.25 -5.43 13.92
C ASN A 88 1.60 -4.00 13.49
N SER A 89 2.41 -3.87 12.44
CA SER A 89 2.75 -2.60 11.80
C SER A 89 2.35 -2.59 10.33
N LEU A 90 1.73 -1.50 9.86
CA LEU A 90 1.50 -1.25 8.44
C LEU A 90 2.74 -0.60 7.84
N VAL A 91 3.50 -1.37 7.06
CA VAL A 91 4.74 -0.90 6.43
C VAL A 91 4.52 -0.70 4.94
N ILE A 92 4.83 0.51 4.46
CA ILE A 92 4.52 0.96 3.11
C ILE A 92 5.78 1.54 2.47
N TRP A 93 6.04 1.09 1.25
CA TRP A 93 6.99 1.70 0.33
C TRP A 93 6.24 2.26 -0.88
N GLU A 94 6.49 3.52 -1.23
CA GLU A 94 5.91 4.17 -2.41
C GLU A 94 7.01 4.52 -3.41
N ALA A 95 6.83 4.04 -4.65
CA ALA A 95 7.65 4.49 -5.77
C ALA A 95 7.18 5.88 -6.23
N GLN A 96 8.10 6.75 -6.67
CA GLN A 96 7.72 8.08 -7.18
C GLN A 96 6.80 7.97 -8.41
N PHE A 97 7.13 7.05 -9.31
CA PHE A 97 6.25 6.48 -10.33
C PHE A 97 6.42 4.96 -10.32
N GLY A 98 5.36 4.20 -10.60
CA GLY A 98 5.41 2.74 -10.55
C GLY A 98 6.43 2.13 -11.50
N ASP A 99 6.74 2.82 -12.59
CA ASP A 99 7.73 2.46 -13.60
C ASP A 99 9.12 2.20 -12.98
N PHE A 100 9.49 2.94 -11.92
CA PHE A 100 10.82 2.90 -11.29
C PHE A 100 11.02 1.73 -10.31
N ALA A 101 9.98 0.95 -9.99
CA ALA A 101 10.10 -0.20 -9.11
C ALA A 101 11.03 -1.30 -9.67
N ASN A 102 11.28 -1.30 -10.98
CA ASN A 102 12.26 -2.18 -11.61
C ASN A 102 13.70 -2.01 -11.08
N ASN A 103 14.07 -0.85 -10.53
CA ASN A 103 15.36 -0.65 -9.89
C ASN A 103 15.54 -1.51 -8.63
N ALA A 104 14.45 -2.04 -8.07
CA ALA A 104 14.46 -2.95 -6.93
C ALA A 104 14.05 -4.39 -7.31
N GLN A 105 14.14 -4.77 -8.59
CA GLN A 105 13.63 -6.06 -9.08
C GLN A 105 14.20 -7.27 -8.33
N CYS A 106 15.48 -7.29 -7.97
CA CYS A 106 16.03 -8.41 -7.20
C CYS A 106 15.38 -8.55 -5.82
N VAL A 107 14.99 -7.44 -5.18
CA VAL A 107 14.27 -7.48 -3.89
C VAL A 107 12.87 -8.06 -4.11
N ILE A 108 12.18 -7.61 -5.16
CA ILE A 108 10.84 -8.07 -5.54
C ILE A 108 10.85 -9.58 -5.80
N ASP A 109 11.71 -10.06 -6.70
CA ASP A 109 11.74 -11.46 -7.14
C ASP A 109 12.22 -12.39 -6.02
N GLN A 110 13.34 -12.03 -5.41
CA GLN A 110 14.06 -12.94 -4.51
C GLN A 110 13.57 -12.85 -3.07
N PHE A 111 12.73 -11.88 -2.71
CA PHE A 111 12.27 -11.76 -1.34
C PHE A 111 10.78 -11.48 -1.22
N VAL A 112 10.27 -10.43 -1.88
CA VAL A 112 8.84 -10.06 -1.72
C VAL A 112 7.94 -11.16 -2.28
N ALA A 113 8.18 -11.61 -3.52
CA ALA A 113 7.34 -12.61 -4.19
C ALA A 113 7.52 -14.04 -3.67
N SER A 114 8.70 -14.38 -3.13
CA SER A 114 9.09 -15.77 -2.87
C SER A 114 9.58 -16.05 -1.45
N GLY A 115 9.66 -15.03 -0.59
CA GLY A 115 10.24 -15.14 0.76
C GLY A 115 9.45 -16.08 1.68
N GLN A 116 8.12 -16.07 1.59
CA GLN A 116 7.29 -16.99 2.37
C GLN A 116 7.52 -18.44 1.94
N SER A 117 7.51 -18.73 0.63
CA SER A 117 7.69 -20.10 0.13
C SER A 117 9.08 -20.66 0.39
N LYS A 118 10.13 -19.81 0.33
CA LYS A 118 11.51 -20.26 0.53
C LYS A 118 11.92 -20.35 2.00
N TRP A 119 11.43 -19.44 2.84
CA TRP A 119 11.95 -19.25 4.20
C TRP A 119 10.87 -19.13 5.27
N ILE A 120 9.59 -19.34 4.93
CA ILE A 120 8.46 -19.24 5.87
C ILE A 120 8.41 -17.85 6.52
N ARG A 121 8.84 -16.82 5.77
CA ARG A 121 8.80 -15.42 6.21
C ARG A 121 7.59 -14.73 5.65
N GLN A 122 6.65 -14.39 6.52
CA GLN A 122 5.54 -13.51 6.19
C GLN A 122 5.99 -12.05 6.22
N SER A 123 5.43 -11.23 5.35
CA SER A 123 5.67 -9.78 5.29
C SER A 123 4.35 -9.09 5.00
N GLY A 124 4.07 -8.00 5.71
CA GLY A 124 2.90 -7.15 5.49
C GLY A 124 3.16 -5.98 4.55
N LEU A 125 4.32 -5.96 3.87
CA LEU A 125 4.79 -4.84 3.06
C LEU A 125 3.79 -4.45 1.97
N VAL A 126 3.43 -3.18 1.92
CA VAL A 126 2.62 -2.60 0.86
C VAL A 126 3.51 -1.81 -0.09
N MET A 127 3.45 -2.13 -1.39
CA MET A 127 4.10 -1.38 -2.46
C MET A 127 3.06 -0.53 -3.17
N LEU A 128 3.16 0.80 -3.05
CA LEU A 128 2.33 1.76 -3.77
C LEU A 128 3.03 2.16 -5.07
N LEU A 129 2.42 1.84 -6.21
CA LEU A 129 3.02 2.00 -7.53
C LEU A 129 2.13 2.90 -8.41
N PRO A 130 2.44 4.20 -8.52
CA PRO A 130 1.65 5.10 -9.35
C PRO A 130 1.58 4.63 -10.81
N HIS A 131 0.37 4.40 -11.32
CA HIS A 131 0.09 3.77 -12.60
C HIS A 131 -1.02 4.51 -13.36
N GLY A 132 -0.89 4.61 -14.69
CA GLY A 132 -1.94 5.12 -15.57
C GLY A 132 -1.40 5.67 -16.90
N TYR A 133 -2.08 5.34 -18.01
CA TYR A 133 -1.70 5.81 -19.35
C TYR A 133 -2.29 7.20 -19.63
N GLU A 134 -1.54 8.23 -19.24
CA GLU A 134 -1.99 9.65 -19.23
C GLU A 134 -1.20 10.53 -20.20
N GLY A 135 -0.48 9.92 -21.16
CA GLY A 135 0.30 10.64 -22.17
C GLY A 135 1.67 11.16 -21.67
N MET A 136 2.14 10.71 -20.50
CA MET A 136 3.40 11.16 -19.88
C MET A 136 4.66 10.41 -20.37
N GLY A 137 4.51 9.56 -21.39
CA GLY A 137 5.61 8.79 -21.99
C GLY A 137 5.88 7.44 -21.31
N PRO A 138 6.93 6.73 -21.77
CA PRO A 138 7.16 5.31 -21.43
C PRO A 138 7.59 5.02 -19.99
N GLU A 139 8.12 6.03 -19.27
CA GLU A 139 8.65 5.88 -17.89
C GLU A 139 7.77 6.57 -16.83
N HIS A 140 6.54 6.93 -17.18
CA HIS A 140 5.58 7.58 -16.27
C HIS A 140 4.15 7.07 -16.49
N SER A 141 4.00 5.84 -17.00
CA SER A 141 2.72 5.29 -17.42
C SER A 141 2.44 3.92 -16.81
N SER A 142 3.43 3.04 -16.75
CA SER A 142 3.23 1.63 -16.42
C SER A 142 4.06 1.19 -15.23
N ALA A 143 3.39 0.82 -14.15
CA ALA A 143 3.96 0.04 -13.08
C ALA A 143 4.29 -1.40 -13.50
N ARG A 144 3.94 -1.82 -14.72
CA ARG A 144 4.12 -3.19 -15.24
C ARG A 144 3.33 -4.25 -14.47
N PRO A 145 1.99 -4.07 -14.29
CA PRO A 145 1.14 -5.03 -13.57
C PRO A 145 1.27 -6.47 -14.07
N GLU A 146 1.50 -6.67 -15.37
CA GLU A 146 1.71 -7.97 -15.98
C GLU A 146 2.88 -8.75 -15.34
N ARG A 147 3.94 -8.06 -14.87
CA ARG A 147 5.08 -8.71 -14.22
C ARG A 147 4.73 -9.21 -12.83
N TYR A 148 3.97 -8.42 -12.06
CA TYR A 148 3.54 -8.83 -10.73
C TYR A 148 2.52 -9.97 -10.81
N LEU A 149 1.61 -9.92 -11.79
CA LEU A 149 0.66 -11.01 -12.05
C LEU A 149 1.36 -12.29 -12.51
N GLN A 150 2.38 -12.20 -13.36
CA GLN A 150 3.18 -13.36 -13.79
C GLN A 150 3.90 -14.05 -12.62
N LEU A 151 4.27 -13.29 -11.59
CA LEU A 151 4.94 -13.79 -10.40
C LEU A 151 3.97 -14.26 -9.31
N CYS A 152 2.65 -14.16 -9.52
CA CYS A 152 1.67 -14.78 -8.64
C CYS A 152 1.77 -16.31 -8.73
N ASN A 153 1.57 -17.01 -7.61
CA ASN A 153 1.54 -18.48 -7.54
C ASN A 153 0.11 -19.06 -7.63
N GLU A 154 -0.86 -18.26 -8.05
CA GLU A 154 -2.23 -18.74 -8.28
C GLU A 154 -2.31 -19.48 -9.61
N ASP A 155 -3.02 -20.62 -9.60
CA ASP A 155 -3.22 -21.47 -10.77
C ASP A 155 -4.25 -20.82 -11.72
N ASP A 156 -3.95 -20.77 -13.02
CA ASP A 156 -4.88 -20.28 -14.04
C ASP A 156 -5.99 -21.29 -14.35
N GLN A 157 -5.85 -22.53 -13.87
CA GLN A 157 -6.79 -23.64 -14.01
C GLN A 157 -7.55 -23.98 -12.72
N ILE A 158 -7.80 -23.00 -11.84
CA ILE A 158 -8.72 -23.20 -10.72
C ILE A 158 -10.09 -23.58 -11.31
N ASP A 159 -10.41 -24.86 -11.20
CA ASP A 159 -11.72 -25.40 -11.54
C ASP A 159 -12.70 -24.90 -10.48
N LEU A 160 -13.35 -23.77 -10.81
CA LEU A 160 -14.36 -23.10 -9.99
C LEU A 160 -15.52 -24.04 -9.62
N GLU A 161 -15.74 -25.14 -10.35
CA GLU A 161 -16.77 -26.13 -10.06
C GLU A 161 -16.29 -27.23 -9.10
N LYS A 162 -14.99 -27.57 -9.08
CA LYS A 162 -14.40 -28.58 -8.16
C LYS A 162 -13.90 -28.00 -6.84
N VAL A 163 -13.51 -26.72 -6.82
CA VAL A 163 -13.22 -26.01 -5.58
C VAL A 163 -14.56 -25.50 -5.04
N ALA A 164 -15.29 -26.37 -4.34
CA ALA A 164 -16.55 -26.01 -3.71
C ALA A 164 -16.38 -24.70 -2.95
N PHE A 165 -16.98 -23.61 -3.44
CA PHE A 165 -16.96 -22.30 -2.79
C PHE A 165 -17.76 -22.39 -1.48
N GLY A 166 -17.14 -22.89 -0.42
CA GLY A 166 -17.57 -22.62 0.93
C GLY A 166 -17.35 -21.14 1.24
N GLY A 167 -18.03 -20.61 2.26
CA GLY A 167 -17.84 -19.23 2.73
C GLY A 167 -16.41 -18.87 3.18
N THR A 168 -15.47 -19.81 3.13
CA THR A 168 -14.05 -19.65 3.48
C THR A 168 -13.11 -19.56 2.28
N PHE A 169 -13.57 -19.76 1.03
CA PHE A 169 -12.70 -19.77 -0.16
C PHE A 169 -11.84 -18.52 -0.26
N GLU A 170 -12.44 -17.34 -0.09
CA GLU A 170 -11.73 -16.07 -0.19
C GLU A 170 -10.58 -15.93 0.80
N ALA A 171 -10.77 -16.43 2.03
CA ALA A 171 -9.75 -16.41 3.07
C ALA A 171 -8.64 -17.41 2.78
N GLN A 172 -8.99 -18.58 2.23
CA GLN A 172 -8.02 -19.60 1.83
C GLN A 172 -7.18 -19.14 0.64
N GLN A 173 -7.80 -18.54 -0.38
CA GLN A 173 -7.07 -17.96 -1.51
C GLN A 173 -6.06 -16.90 -1.04
N LEU A 174 -6.49 -15.96 -0.19
CA LEU A 174 -5.59 -14.94 0.37
C LEU A 174 -4.47 -15.54 1.22
N HIS A 175 -4.72 -16.66 1.89
CA HIS A 175 -3.71 -17.35 2.67
C HIS A 175 -2.68 -18.06 1.78
N ASP A 176 -3.13 -18.67 0.69
CA ASP A 176 -2.29 -19.54 -0.17
C ASP A 176 -1.52 -18.75 -1.23
N THR A 177 -2.07 -17.61 -1.70
CA THR A 177 -1.39 -16.72 -2.66
C THR A 177 -0.10 -16.14 -2.07
N ASN A 178 0.93 -15.94 -2.88
CA ASN A 178 2.22 -15.41 -2.42
C ASN A 178 2.15 -13.91 -2.08
N TRP A 179 1.30 -13.16 -2.78
CA TRP A 179 1.05 -11.73 -2.54
C TRP A 179 -0.29 -11.29 -3.12
N ILE A 180 -0.73 -10.07 -2.78
CA ILE A 180 -1.97 -9.47 -3.27
C ILE A 180 -1.61 -8.44 -4.35
N VAL A 181 -2.19 -8.53 -5.54
CA VAL A 181 -2.08 -7.49 -6.57
C VAL A 181 -3.43 -6.79 -6.72
N ALA A 182 -3.44 -5.46 -6.62
CA ALA A 182 -4.69 -4.68 -6.65
C ALA A 182 -4.55 -3.42 -7.51
N ASN A 183 -5.64 -3.05 -8.17
CA ASN A 183 -5.79 -1.77 -8.88
C ASN A 183 -7.10 -1.12 -8.45
N CYS A 184 -7.03 -0.33 -7.37
CA CYS A 184 -8.22 0.29 -6.78
C CYS A 184 -8.71 1.44 -7.66
N THR A 185 -10.04 1.64 -7.69
CA THR A 185 -10.67 2.73 -8.46
C THR A 185 -11.39 3.75 -7.58
N THR A 186 -11.55 3.47 -6.28
CA THR A 186 -12.19 4.39 -5.32
C THR A 186 -11.34 4.57 -4.06
N PRO A 187 -11.41 5.76 -3.41
CA PRO A 187 -10.72 6.01 -2.14
C PRO A 187 -11.09 5.03 -1.03
N ALA A 188 -12.37 4.62 -0.93
CA ALA A 188 -12.80 3.64 0.06
C ALA A 188 -12.16 2.27 -0.16
N ASN A 189 -11.95 1.83 -1.41
CA ASN A 189 -11.30 0.55 -1.66
C ASN A 189 -9.83 0.56 -1.24
N LEU A 190 -9.11 1.68 -1.45
CA LEU A 190 -7.76 1.85 -0.89
C LEU A 190 -7.79 1.81 0.64
N PHE A 191 -8.70 2.54 1.27
CA PHE A 191 -8.86 2.54 2.73
C PHE A 191 -9.03 1.13 3.30
N HIS A 192 -9.95 0.36 2.70
CA HIS A 192 -10.21 -1.01 3.13
C HIS A 192 -9.05 -1.94 2.84
N LEU A 193 -8.36 -1.78 1.71
CA LEU A 193 -7.17 -2.58 1.39
C LEU A 193 -6.07 -2.37 2.44
N LEU A 194 -5.77 -1.12 2.80
CA LEU A 194 -4.73 -0.79 3.77
C LEU A 194 -5.07 -1.33 5.16
N ARG A 195 -6.31 -1.17 5.62
CA ARG A 195 -6.74 -1.74 6.91
C ARG A 195 -6.77 -3.27 6.88
N ARG A 196 -7.14 -3.88 5.75
CA ARG A 196 -7.17 -5.34 5.58
C ARG A 196 -5.79 -5.97 5.78
N GLN A 197 -4.71 -5.29 5.40
CA GLN A 197 -3.34 -5.78 5.65
C GLN A 197 -3.06 -6.10 7.12
N ILE A 198 -3.70 -5.37 8.03
CA ILE A 198 -3.55 -5.58 9.48
C ILE A 198 -4.65 -6.50 10.03
N ALA A 199 -5.88 -6.37 9.52
CA ALA A 199 -7.03 -7.16 9.99
C ALA A 199 -6.93 -8.65 9.64
N MET A 200 -6.15 -9.03 8.62
CA MET A 200 -5.89 -10.44 8.32
C MET A 200 -5.14 -11.13 9.47
N PRO A 201 -5.41 -12.42 9.75
CA PRO A 201 -4.69 -13.18 10.79
C PRO A 201 -3.28 -13.62 10.36
N PHE A 202 -2.85 -13.23 9.16
CA PHE A 202 -1.54 -13.50 8.58
C PHE A 202 -1.07 -12.25 7.81
N ARG A 203 0.18 -12.26 7.33
CA ARG A 203 0.73 -11.17 6.51
C ARG A 203 1.11 -11.64 5.11
N LYS A 204 0.66 -10.87 4.11
CA LYS A 204 1.01 -11.01 2.70
C LYS A 204 1.47 -9.67 2.16
N PRO A 205 2.50 -9.62 1.30
CA PRO A 205 2.81 -8.40 0.57
C PRO A 205 1.60 -7.96 -0.28
N ALA A 206 1.45 -6.66 -0.48
CA ALA A 206 0.44 -6.10 -1.35
C ALA A 206 1.07 -5.15 -2.38
N VAL A 207 0.89 -5.45 -3.66
CA VAL A 207 1.29 -4.60 -4.79
C VAL A 207 0.06 -3.83 -5.26
N VAL A 208 0.05 -2.52 -5.05
CA VAL A 208 -1.09 -1.66 -5.31
C VAL A 208 -0.77 -0.68 -6.42
N MET A 209 -1.48 -0.80 -7.53
CA MET A 209 -1.47 0.22 -8.59
C MET A 209 -2.22 1.44 -8.07
N THR A 210 -1.48 2.46 -7.66
CA THR A 210 -2.06 3.70 -7.13
C THR A 210 -2.30 4.68 -8.27
N PRO A 211 -3.31 5.55 -8.15
CA PRO A 211 -3.65 6.44 -9.24
C PRO A 211 -2.74 7.66 -9.32
N LYS A 212 -2.75 8.29 -10.49
CA LYS A 212 -2.18 9.62 -10.73
C LYS A 212 -3.30 10.64 -10.94
N SER A 213 -4.01 10.59 -12.08
CA SER A 213 -5.15 11.48 -12.35
C SER A 213 -6.33 11.28 -11.39
N LEU A 214 -6.63 10.04 -10.97
CA LEU A 214 -7.77 9.76 -10.08
C LEU A 214 -7.61 10.39 -8.69
N LEU A 215 -6.40 10.82 -8.29
CA LEU A 215 -6.20 11.57 -7.05
C LEU A 215 -7.14 12.79 -6.96
N ARG A 216 -7.39 13.44 -8.11
CA ARG A 216 -8.21 14.66 -8.21
C ARG A 216 -9.46 14.51 -9.07
N HIS A 217 -9.67 13.34 -9.69
CA HIS A 217 -10.81 13.16 -10.60
C HIS A 217 -12.15 13.29 -9.84
N PRO A 218 -13.10 14.12 -10.31
CA PRO A 218 -14.36 14.37 -9.59
C PRO A 218 -15.21 13.13 -9.34
N MET A 219 -15.13 12.13 -10.23
CA MET A 219 -15.84 10.86 -10.07
C MET A 219 -15.07 9.83 -9.21
N ALA A 220 -13.77 10.04 -8.98
CA ALA A 220 -12.96 9.17 -8.12
C ALA A 220 -13.07 9.65 -6.66
N ARG A 221 -14.28 9.52 -6.12
CA ARG A 221 -14.65 9.95 -4.77
C ARG A 221 -15.47 8.84 -4.13
N SER A 222 -15.32 8.68 -2.82
CA SER A 222 -16.18 7.79 -2.02
C SER A 222 -17.00 8.60 -1.03
N PRO A 223 -18.29 8.29 -0.84
CA PRO A 223 -19.08 8.90 0.21
C PRO A 223 -18.62 8.42 1.60
N VAL A 224 -18.99 9.11 2.67
CA VAL A 224 -18.44 8.85 4.02
C VAL A 224 -18.91 7.51 4.57
N GLU A 225 -20.12 7.10 4.25
CA GLU A 225 -20.73 5.82 4.62
C GLU A 225 -19.87 4.62 4.21
N ASP A 226 -19.10 4.73 3.12
CA ASP A 226 -18.22 3.65 2.66
C ASP A 226 -17.05 3.37 3.61
N PHE A 227 -16.77 4.26 4.57
CA PHE A 227 -15.68 4.14 5.55
C PHE A 227 -16.16 3.69 6.94
N LEU A 228 -17.47 3.50 7.13
CA LEU A 228 -18.08 3.20 8.43
C LEU A 228 -18.07 1.69 8.76
N PRO A 229 -18.30 1.31 10.03
CA PRO A 229 -18.38 -0.10 10.42
C PRO A 229 -19.38 -0.90 9.57
N GLY A 230 -19.01 -2.14 9.22
CA GLY A 230 -19.82 -3.03 8.37
C GLY A 230 -19.53 -2.92 6.88
N THR A 231 -18.74 -1.95 6.44
CA THR A 231 -18.22 -1.91 5.06
C THR A 231 -16.88 -2.66 4.95
N TYR A 232 -16.52 -3.04 3.73
CA TYR A 232 -15.36 -3.88 3.46
C TYR A 232 -14.83 -3.67 2.03
N PHE A 233 -13.61 -4.14 1.77
CA PHE A 233 -12.99 -4.12 0.45
C PHE A 233 -13.86 -4.82 -0.60
N ARG A 234 -14.10 -4.18 -1.74
CA ARG A 234 -14.85 -4.74 -2.86
C ARG A 234 -13.86 -5.30 -3.89
N ARG A 235 -13.87 -6.63 -4.07
CA ARG A 235 -13.11 -7.34 -5.12
C ARG A 235 -13.72 -7.08 -6.49
#